data_AF-A0A2G4EXJ5-F1
#
_entry.id   AF-A0A2G4EXJ5-F1
#
_cell.length_a   1.000
_cell.length_b   1.000
_cell.length_c   1.000
_cell.angle_alpha   90.00
_cell.angle_beta   90.00
_cell.angle_gamma   90.00
#
_symmetry.space_group_name_H-M   'P 1'
#
loop_
_entity.id
_entity.type
_entity.pdbx_description
1 polymer ?
#
loop_
_entity_poly.entity_id
_entity_poly.type
_entity_poly.pdbx_seq_one_letter_code
_entity_poly.pdbx_strand_id
1 'polypeptide(L)'
;MKFRKILAPAVVLAILSVASPVLAQPLTDNFTALVQVGNIPARNLLSSPLMTLMGKFLGVFIGTATFILGSKTYKREQKWKYREFAAQTIKAFEEKLETVNVRKMLNSESQLIDLFPTASHPSNRFIYIDDQTLIKSLENQKDYDEKLQEAQIKYQRELENNNDYPRRKEPKLIQAAIRDNFRSFAESLQLLEAMIQSELVTEDELKPYLKPLFEMIDQASKRELDESSESERCSNILTYLGLDEKQTEPTTVQKSVKSLAARYQPTRLSVKFKKFLKNAFINI
;
A
#
# COMPACT_ATOMS: atom_id res chain seq x y z
N MET A 1 60.60 10.01 0.11
CA MET A 1 59.27 10.56 0.46
C MET A 1 58.94 10.17 1.90
N LYS A 2 58.72 11.16 2.78
CA LYS A 2 58.49 10.99 4.22
C LYS A 2 57.02 10.68 4.50
N PHE A 3 56.70 9.46 4.96
CA PHE A 3 55.38 9.14 5.50
C PHE A 3 55.34 9.48 6.99
N ARG A 4 54.45 10.41 7.35
CA ARG A 4 54.16 10.79 8.75
C ARG A 4 53.30 9.70 9.39
N LYS A 5 53.79 9.14 10.51
CA LYS A 5 52.99 8.32 11.43
C LYS A 5 52.02 9.25 12.17
N ILE A 6 50.72 9.04 11.98
CA ILE A 6 49.67 9.65 12.80
C ILE A 6 49.27 8.60 13.83
N LEU A 7 49.52 8.93 15.10
CA LEU A 7 49.07 8.17 16.26
C LEU A 7 47.54 8.23 16.33
N ALA A 8 46.87 7.08 16.27
CA ALA A 8 45.44 6.98 16.53
C ALA A 8 45.21 6.84 18.05
N PRO A 9 44.23 7.56 18.65
CA PRO A 9 43.79 7.23 20.00
C PRO A 9 42.89 5.99 19.94
N ALA A 10 43.28 4.97 20.70
CA ALA A 10 42.44 3.81 20.97
C ALA A 10 41.21 4.24 21.77
N VAL A 11 40.07 4.36 21.08
CA VAL A 11 38.76 4.46 21.72
C VAL A 11 38.27 3.04 21.95
N VAL A 12 38.28 2.60 23.20
CA VAL A 12 37.65 1.36 23.64
C VAL A 12 36.14 1.55 23.50
N LEU A 13 35.58 1.04 22.40
CA LEU A 13 34.14 0.92 22.22
C LEU A 13 33.67 -0.28 23.07
N ALA A 14 33.12 0.00 24.25
CA ALA A 14 32.27 -0.95 24.93
C ALA A 14 31.01 -1.16 24.08
N ILE A 15 30.90 -2.33 23.47
CA ILE A 15 29.72 -2.77 22.74
C ILE A 15 28.60 -2.98 23.78
N LEU A 16 27.76 -1.97 23.97
CA LEU A 16 26.44 -2.16 24.56
C LEU A 16 25.54 -2.74 23.47
N SER A 17 25.44 -4.06 23.49
CA SER A 17 24.37 -4.85 22.88
C SER A 17 23.01 -4.24 23.26
N VAL A 18 22.32 -3.65 22.29
CA VAL A 18 20.90 -3.29 22.43
C VAL A 18 20.12 -4.54 22.04
N ALA A 19 19.84 -5.38 23.02
CA ALA A 19 18.83 -6.42 22.89
C ALA A 19 17.47 -5.75 22.62
N SER A 20 16.79 -6.19 21.56
CA SER A 20 15.42 -5.78 21.23
C SER A 20 14.47 -6.05 22.41
N PRO A 21 13.47 -5.18 22.67
CA PRO A 21 12.50 -5.40 23.72
C PRO A 21 11.43 -6.36 23.18
N VAL A 22 11.73 -7.65 23.20
CA VAL A 22 10.72 -8.70 23.12
C VAL A 22 10.93 -9.55 24.37
N LEU A 23 9.89 -9.60 25.21
CA LEU A 23 9.79 -10.21 26.53
C LEU A 23 10.20 -9.32 27.71
N ALA A 24 9.21 -8.59 28.23
CA ALA A 24 9.15 -8.27 29.64
C ALA A 24 9.08 -9.59 30.44
N GLN A 25 10.22 -10.10 30.88
CA GLN A 25 10.30 -11.05 32.00
C GLN A 25 10.99 -10.35 33.17
N PRO A 26 10.43 -10.41 34.39
CA PRO A 26 11.13 -9.96 35.58
C PRO A 26 12.14 -11.03 35.98
N LEU A 27 13.40 -10.86 35.58
CA LEU A 27 14.53 -11.59 36.17
C LEU A 27 15.01 -10.77 37.38
N THR A 28 14.28 -10.92 38.49
CA THR A 28 14.89 -10.74 39.80
C THR A 28 15.80 -11.94 40.06
N ASP A 29 16.94 -11.63 40.66
CA ASP A 29 17.89 -12.51 41.32
C ASP A 29 19.08 -13.02 40.49
N ASN A 30 20.25 -12.60 40.98
CA ASN A 30 21.61 -13.11 40.72
C ASN A 30 22.41 -12.43 39.60
N PHE A 31 22.89 -11.21 39.88
CA PHE A 31 24.17 -10.74 39.36
C PHE A 31 25.00 -10.03 40.45
N THR A 32 25.37 -10.79 41.47
CA THR A 32 26.42 -10.46 42.43
C THR A 32 27.71 -11.14 41.98
N ALA A 33 28.43 -10.52 41.04
CA ALA A 33 29.77 -10.96 40.64
C ALA A 33 30.72 -9.75 40.52
N LEU A 34 31.35 -9.44 41.66
CA LEU A 34 32.76 -9.09 41.81
C LEU A 34 33.42 -8.25 40.71
N VAL A 35 33.46 -6.93 40.93
CA VAL A 35 34.65 -6.12 40.63
C VAL A 35 35.18 -5.60 41.96
N GLN A 36 36.08 -6.37 42.58
CA GLN A 36 36.88 -5.89 43.72
C GLN A 36 37.91 -4.90 43.19
N VAL A 37 37.58 -3.60 43.23
CA VAL A 37 38.55 -2.52 43.03
C VAL A 37 39.31 -2.35 44.35
N GLY A 38 40.63 -2.56 44.31
CA GLY A 38 41.52 -2.44 45.46
C GLY A 38 41.41 -1.06 46.13
N ASN A 39 41.39 -1.07 47.46
CA ASN A 39 41.40 0.12 48.31
C ASN A 39 42.73 0.88 48.18
N ILE A 40 42.76 1.88 47.29
CA ILE A 40 43.79 2.92 47.30
C ILE A 40 43.29 4.04 48.22
N PRO A 41 44.00 4.39 49.31
CA PRO A 41 43.57 5.43 50.24
C PRO A 41 43.79 6.83 49.62
N ALA A 42 42.83 7.30 48.83
CA ALA A 42 42.78 8.69 48.35
C ALA A 42 42.21 9.60 49.46
N ARG A 43 43.01 9.86 50.50
CA ARG A 43 42.71 10.92 51.49
C ARG A 43 43.01 12.30 50.89
N ASN A 44 41.97 13.13 50.84
CA ASN A 44 42.01 14.59 51.04
C ASN A 44 42.77 15.47 50.04
N LEU A 45 42.48 15.38 48.72
CA LEU A 45 43.02 16.37 47.77
C LEU A 45 42.00 17.09 46.89
N LEU A 46 40.70 16.84 47.03
CA LEU A 46 39.67 17.41 46.14
C LEU A 46 38.38 17.85 46.85
N SER A 47 38.48 18.35 48.08
CA SER A 47 37.37 19.07 48.74
C SER A 47 37.31 20.54 48.33
N SER A 48 37.66 20.88 47.08
CA SER A 48 37.42 22.23 46.58
C SER A 48 35.96 22.32 46.13
N PRO A 49 35.19 23.33 46.58
CA PRO A 49 33.80 23.54 46.14
C PRO A 49 33.67 23.68 44.61
N LEU A 50 34.79 23.96 43.94
CA LEU A 50 34.89 24.07 42.48
C LEU A 50 34.80 22.70 41.77
N MET A 51 35.30 21.61 42.38
CA MET A 51 35.23 20.26 41.79
C MET A 51 33.83 19.64 41.91
N THR A 52 33.12 19.91 43.00
CA THR A 52 31.70 19.56 43.14
C THR A 52 30.80 20.33 42.17
N LEU A 53 31.15 21.58 41.84
CA LEU A 53 30.46 22.37 40.82
C LEU A 53 30.69 21.81 39.42
N MET A 54 31.96 21.51 39.05
CA MET A 54 32.29 20.93 37.75
C MET A 54 31.65 19.55 37.52
N GLY A 55 31.58 18.71 38.56
CA GLY A 55 30.91 17.40 38.48
C GLY A 55 29.41 17.50 38.15
N LYS A 56 28.71 18.50 38.69
CA LYS A 56 27.28 18.73 38.39
C LYS A 56 27.07 19.22 36.95
N PHE A 57 27.91 20.13 36.46
CA PHE A 57 27.83 20.58 35.06
C PHE A 57 28.13 19.45 34.09
N LEU A 58 29.18 18.64 34.35
CA LEU A 58 29.54 17.52 33.49
C LEU A 58 28.41 16.48 33.40
N GLY A 59 27.71 16.19 34.51
CA GLY A 59 26.53 15.32 34.50
C GLY A 59 25.39 15.83 33.62
N VAL A 60 25.10 17.14 33.66
CA VAL A 60 24.06 17.76 32.82
C VAL A 60 24.43 17.73 31.33
N PHE A 61 25.70 17.99 31.00
CA PHE A 61 26.18 17.91 29.62
C PHE A 61 26.13 16.48 29.06
N ILE A 62 26.50 15.49 29.86
CA ILE A 62 26.43 14.09 29.45
C ILE A 62 24.98 13.65 29.25
N GLY A 63 24.07 13.99 30.18
CA GLY A 63 22.65 13.65 30.08
C GLY A 63 21.94 14.30 28.89
N THR A 64 22.27 15.56 28.57
CA THR A 64 21.70 16.24 27.41
C THR A 64 22.24 15.67 26.09
N ALA A 65 23.54 15.35 26.02
CA ALA A 65 24.12 14.73 24.84
C ALA A 65 23.52 13.34 24.56
N THR A 66 23.36 12.48 25.58
CA THR A 66 22.75 11.15 25.42
C THR A 66 21.28 11.25 25.03
N PHE A 67 20.52 12.21 25.57
CA PHE A 67 19.14 12.46 25.16
C PHE A 67 19.03 12.89 23.69
N ILE A 68 19.88 13.81 23.22
CA ILE A 68 19.89 14.26 21.82
C ILE A 68 20.25 13.11 20.87
N LEU A 69 21.25 12.30 21.22
CA LEU A 69 21.63 11.13 20.44
C LEU A 69 20.52 10.08 20.41
N GLY A 70 19.91 9.78 21.56
CA GLY A 70 18.78 8.86 21.68
C GLY A 70 17.55 9.32 20.89
N SER A 71 17.26 10.63 20.87
CA SER A 71 16.17 11.18 20.07
C SER A 71 16.42 11.00 18.56
N LYS A 72 17.66 11.17 18.09
CA LYS A 72 18.03 10.96 16.68
C LYS A 72 17.95 9.49 16.27
N THR A 73 18.44 8.56 17.09
CA THR A 73 18.35 7.12 16.81
C THR A 73 16.89 6.66 16.80
N TYR A 74 16.09 7.09 17.78
CA TYR A 74 14.66 6.80 17.84
C TYR A 74 13.92 7.26 16.57
N LYS A 75 14.18 8.49 16.10
CA LYS A 75 13.58 9.00 14.85
C LYS A 75 14.00 8.17 13.63
N ARG A 76 15.24 7.67 13.59
CA ARG A 76 15.72 6.81 12.49
C ARG A 76 15.04 5.45 12.51
N GLU A 77 14.88 4.84 13.68
CA GLU A 77 14.19 3.56 13.86
C GLU A 77 12.71 3.66 13.48
N GLN A 78 12.02 4.74 13.90
CA GLN A 78 10.63 4.98 13.51
C GLN A 78 10.49 5.10 11.98
N LYS A 79 11.37 5.88 11.34
CA LYS A 79 11.38 6.00 9.87
C LYS A 79 11.58 4.66 9.17
N TRP A 80 12.44 3.79 9.71
CA TRP A 80 12.63 2.47 9.14
C TRP A 80 11.39 1.58 9.30
N LYS A 81 10.75 1.58 10.47
CA LYS A 81 9.49 0.84 10.70
C LYS A 81 8.36 1.28 9.76
N TYR A 82 8.24 2.59 9.51
CA TYR A 82 7.26 3.11 8.56
C TYR A 82 7.52 2.64 7.13
N ARG A 83 8.79 2.64 6.69
CA ARG A 83 9.17 2.12 5.37
C ARG A 83 8.94 0.62 5.24
N GLU A 84 9.24 -0.14 6.29
CA GLU A 84 8.99 -1.57 6.32
C GLU A 84 7.48 -1.86 6.21
N PHE A 85 6.67 -1.18 7.01
CA PHE A 85 5.21 -1.29 6.94
C PHE A 85 4.67 -0.89 5.56
N ALA A 86 5.19 0.19 4.97
CA ALA A 86 4.83 0.61 3.63
C ALA A 86 5.16 -0.45 2.58
N ALA A 87 6.39 -0.98 2.60
CA ALA A 87 6.82 -2.04 1.69
C ALA A 87 5.96 -3.31 1.84
N GLN A 88 5.64 -3.71 3.08
CA GLN A 88 4.74 -4.82 3.35
C GLN A 88 3.32 -4.58 2.83
N THR A 89 2.81 -3.35 2.97
CA THR A 89 1.47 -2.99 2.49
C THR A 89 1.40 -3.00 0.97
N ILE A 90 2.42 -2.45 0.29
CA ILE A 90 2.54 -2.50 -1.17
C ILE A 90 2.62 -3.95 -1.64
N LYS A 91 3.50 -4.74 -1.02
CA LYS A 91 3.64 -6.17 -1.33
C LYS A 91 2.31 -6.91 -1.16
N ALA A 92 1.62 -6.70 -0.04
CA ALA A 92 0.32 -7.29 0.22
C ALA A 92 -0.73 -6.85 -0.83
N PHE A 93 -0.71 -5.59 -1.26
CA PHE A 93 -1.56 -5.11 -2.34
C PHE A 93 -1.28 -5.84 -3.67
N GLU A 94 -0.01 -6.05 -4.01
CA GLU A 94 0.37 -6.74 -5.25
C GLU A 94 0.07 -8.24 -5.23
N GLU A 95 0.23 -8.89 -4.09
CA GLU A 95 0.01 -10.32 -3.89
C GLU A 95 -1.47 -10.68 -3.66
N LYS A 96 -2.30 -9.68 -3.32
CA LYS A 96 -3.74 -9.87 -3.10
C LYS A 96 -4.40 -10.43 -4.37
N LEU A 97 -5.14 -11.54 -4.21
CA LEU A 97 -5.74 -12.30 -5.32
C LEU A 97 -6.60 -11.40 -6.21
N GLU A 98 -7.36 -10.48 -5.60
CA GLU A 98 -8.22 -9.55 -6.30
C GLU A 98 -7.44 -8.57 -7.17
N THR A 99 -6.31 -8.06 -6.69
CA THR A 99 -5.42 -7.19 -7.48
C THR A 99 -4.83 -7.94 -8.66
N VAL A 100 -4.36 -9.18 -8.44
CA VAL A 100 -3.82 -10.03 -9.50
C VAL A 100 -4.89 -10.31 -10.55
N ASN A 101 -6.10 -10.65 -10.13
CA ASN A 101 -7.23 -10.90 -11.02
C ASN A 101 -7.62 -9.65 -11.83
N VAL A 102 -7.69 -8.48 -11.20
CA VAL A 102 -7.95 -7.21 -11.91
C VAL A 102 -6.85 -6.90 -12.92
N ARG A 103 -5.57 -7.05 -12.56
CA ARG A 103 -4.45 -6.87 -13.51
C ARG A 103 -4.59 -7.83 -14.71
N LYS A 104 -4.95 -9.10 -14.48
CA LYS A 104 -5.21 -10.07 -15.56
C LYS A 104 -6.38 -9.63 -16.45
N MET A 105 -7.50 -9.22 -15.86
CA MET A 105 -8.68 -8.74 -16.62
C MET A 105 -8.35 -7.51 -17.47
N LEU A 106 -7.48 -6.62 -16.99
CA LEU A 106 -7.12 -5.40 -17.71
C LEU A 106 -6.08 -5.62 -18.82
N ASN A 107 -5.37 -6.76 -18.83
CA ASN A 107 -4.20 -6.99 -19.70
C ASN A 107 -4.54 -7.50 -21.14
N SER A 108 -5.72 -7.19 -21.69
CA SER A 108 -6.13 -7.40 -23.11
C SER A 108 -6.23 -8.83 -23.64
N GLU A 109 -5.52 -9.77 -23.05
CA GLU A 109 -5.60 -11.17 -23.43
C GLU A 109 -6.69 -11.82 -22.59
N SER A 110 -7.66 -12.45 -23.25
CA SER A 110 -8.64 -13.24 -22.54
C SER A 110 -7.92 -14.35 -21.75
N GLN A 111 -8.12 -14.35 -20.44
CA GLN A 111 -7.34 -15.16 -19.52
C GLN A 111 -8.25 -15.99 -18.61
N LEU A 112 -7.72 -17.13 -18.17
CA LEU A 112 -8.30 -17.91 -17.09
C LEU A 112 -8.00 -17.24 -15.77
N ILE A 113 -9.05 -16.82 -15.07
CA ILE A 113 -8.98 -16.04 -13.84
C ILE A 113 -9.63 -16.82 -12.70
N ASP A 114 -8.97 -16.81 -11.54
CA ASP A 114 -9.40 -17.49 -10.33
C ASP A 114 -10.45 -16.66 -9.60
N LEU A 115 -11.70 -16.71 -10.07
CA LEU A 115 -12.81 -15.94 -9.50
C LEU A 115 -13.42 -16.61 -8.26
N PHE A 116 -13.23 -17.92 -8.09
CA PHE A 116 -13.87 -18.70 -7.03
C PHE A 116 -12.88 -19.60 -6.31
N PRO A 117 -11.96 -19.03 -5.51
CA PRO A 117 -10.86 -19.78 -4.90
C PRO A 117 -11.32 -20.88 -3.92
N THR A 118 -12.56 -20.79 -3.42
CA THR A 118 -13.16 -21.77 -2.51
C THR A 118 -13.78 -22.97 -3.23
N ALA A 119 -13.89 -22.95 -4.56
CA ALA A 119 -14.42 -24.07 -5.32
C ALA A 119 -13.41 -25.22 -5.38
N SER A 120 -13.83 -26.43 -5.01
CA SER A 120 -12.97 -27.62 -4.99
C SER A 120 -12.51 -28.04 -6.39
N HIS A 121 -13.36 -27.91 -7.41
CA HIS A 121 -13.06 -28.32 -8.78
C HIS A 121 -12.42 -27.15 -9.58
N PRO A 122 -11.26 -27.35 -10.23
CA PRO A 122 -10.58 -26.31 -11.01
C PRO A 122 -11.45 -25.69 -12.13
N SER A 123 -12.31 -26.48 -12.76
CA SER A 123 -13.26 -26.05 -13.79
C SER A 123 -14.30 -25.03 -13.31
N ASN A 124 -14.55 -25.00 -12.00
CA ASN A 124 -15.48 -24.06 -11.35
C ASN A 124 -14.75 -22.90 -10.66
N ARG A 125 -13.44 -23.04 -10.49
CA ARG A 125 -12.54 -22.05 -9.88
C ARG A 125 -12.05 -21.04 -10.91
N PHE A 126 -11.56 -21.53 -12.05
CA PHE A 126 -10.99 -20.71 -13.12
C PHE A 126 -12.02 -20.46 -14.23
N ILE A 127 -12.30 -19.19 -14.49
CA ILE A 127 -13.27 -18.74 -15.50
C ILE A 127 -12.52 -17.95 -16.58
N TYR A 128 -12.85 -18.22 -17.84
CA TYR A 128 -12.37 -17.43 -18.96
C TYR A 128 -13.15 -16.14 -19.04
N ILE A 129 -12.46 -15.00 -19.03
CA ILE A 129 -13.08 -13.68 -19.08
C ILE A 129 -12.60 -12.98 -20.35
N ASP A 130 -13.55 -12.61 -21.20
CA ASP A 130 -13.34 -11.75 -22.36
C ASP A 130 -13.72 -10.30 -22.04
N ASP A 131 -13.34 -9.37 -22.93
CA ASP A 131 -13.60 -7.94 -22.76
C ASP A 131 -15.11 -7.67 -22.69
N GLN A 132 -15.95 -8.39 -23.46
CA GLN A 132 -17.41 -8.26 -23.41
C GLN A 132 -18.00 -8.62 -22.04
N THR A 133 -17.54 -9.73 -21.45
CA THR A 133 -17.97 -10.16 -20.11
C THR A 133 -17.51 -9.15 -19.07
N LEU A 134 -16.28 -8.64 -19.18
CA LEU A 134 -15.77 -7.60 -18.29
C LEU A 134 -16.60 -6.31 -18.38
N ILE A 135 -16.82 -5.79 -19.59
CA ILE A 135 -17.61 -4.58 -19.85
C ILE A 135 -19.03 -4.72 -19.30
N LYS A 136 -19.70 -5.85 -19.59
CA LYS A 136 -21.04 -6.15 -19.11
C LYS A 136 -21.08 -6.31 -17.58
N SER A 137 -20.00 -6.82 -16.98
CA SER A 137 -19.88 -6.93 -15.53
C SER A 137 -19.76 -5.56 -14.89
N LEU A 138 -19.09 -4.59 -15.49
CA LEU A 138 -18.90 -3.26 -14.89
C LEU A 138 -20.00 -2.25 -15.25
N GLU A 139 -20.94 -2.62 -16.12
CA GLU A 139 -22.09 -1.80 -16.48
C GLU A 139 -22.97 -1.47 -15.25
N ASN A 140 -23.32 -0.19 -15.10
CA ASN A 140 -24.12 0.29 -13.97
C ASN A 140 -25.54 -0.30 -14.01
N GLN A 141 -25.82 -1.28 -13.14
CA GLN A 141 -27.11 -1.94 -13.06
C GLN A 141 -27.71 -1.71 -11.67
N LYS A 142 -28.72 -0.83 -11.58
CA LYS A 142 -29.55 -0.67 -10.39
C LYS A 142 -30.30 -1.98 -10.04
N ASP A 143 -30.65 -2.76 -11.05
CA ASP A 143 -31.40 -4.04 -10.92
C ASP A 143 -30.48 -5.25 -10.68
N TYR A 144 -29.24 -5.01 -10.28
CA TYR A 144 -28.25 -6.07 -10.19
C TYR A 144 -28.48 -7.00 -9.01
N ASP A 145 -28.83 -6.43 -7.85
CA ASP A 145 -28.87 -7.16 -6.58
C ASP A 145 -30.00 -8.20 -6.55
N GLU A 146 -31.17 -7.86 -7.09
CA GLU A 146 -32.33 -8.79 -7.16
C GLU A 146 -32.00 -10.01 -8.05
N LYS A 147 -31.47 -9.77 -9.26
CA LYS A 147 -31.09 -10.84 -10.20
C LYS A 147 -29.91 -11.67 -9.68
N LEU A 148 -29.04 -11.07 -8.86
CA LEU A 148 -27.94 -11.80 -8.23
C LEU A 148 -28.46 -12.79 -7.19
N GLN A 149 -29.42 -12.37 -6.35
CA GLN A 149 -30.01 -13.23 -5.34
C GLN A 149 -30.74 -14.42 -5.98
N GLU A 150 -31.51 -14.19 -7.04
CA GLU A 150 -32.16 -15.26 -7.81
C GLU A 150 -31.14 -16.26 -8.39
N ALA A 151 -30.05 -15.75 -8.96
CA ALA A 151 -28.98 -16.58 -9.51
C ALA A 151 -28.26 -17.42 -8.43
N GLN A 152 -28.07 -16.86 -7.23
CA GLN A 152 -27.50 -17.58 -6.08
C GLN A 152 -28.41 -18.70 -5.61
N ILE A 153 -29.72 -18.43 -5.45
CA ILE A 153 -30.71 -19.44 -5.04
C ILE A 153 -30.78 -20.57 -6.08
N LYS A 154 -30.82 -20.21 -7.36
CA LYS A 154 -30.82 -21.18 -8.46
C LYS A 154 -29.56 -22.05 -8.44
N TYR A 155 -28.38 -21.44 -8.34
CA TYR A 155 -27.11 -22.17 -8.25
C TYR A 155 -27.08 -23.14 -7.06
N GLN A 156 -27.54 -22.70 -5.90
CA GLN A 156 -27.58 -23.54 -4.70
C GLN A 156 -28.50 -24.76 -4.87
N ARG A 157 -29.69 -24.56 -5.45
CA ARG A 157 -30.64 -25.64 -5.76
C ARG A 157 -30.05 -26.66 -6.74
N GLU A 158 -29.36 -26.19 -7.77
CA GLU A 158 -28.70 -27.07 -8.75
C GLU A 158 -27.53 -27.84 -8.12
N LEU A 159 -26.78 -27.21 -7.21
CA LEU A 159 -25.69 -27.85 -6.50
C LEU A 159 -26.17 -28.97 -5.57
N GLU A 160 -27.33 -28.79 -4.91
CA GLU A 160 -27.97 -29.84 -4.08
C GLU A 160 -28.40 -31.05 -4.91
N ASN A 161 -28.83 -30.82 -6.15
CA ASN A 161 -29.21 -31.89 -7.08
C ASN A 161 -28.00 -32.53 -7.79
N ASN A 162 -26.93 -31.75 -7.98
CA ASN A 162 -25.73 -32.18 -8.69
C ASN A 162 -24.48 -31.51 -8.06
N ASN A 163 -23.72 -32.30 -7.30
CA ASN A 163 -22.50 -31.85 -6.63
C ASN A 163 -21.44 -31.23 -7.57
N ASP A 164 -21.52 -31.48 -8.88
CA ASP A 164 -20.60 -30.93 -9.89
C ASP A 164 -21.28 -29.90 -10.82
N TYR A 165 -22.33 -29.23 -10.36
CA TYR A 165 -22.96 -28.16 -11.17
C TYR A 165 -22.00 -27.00 -11.40
N PRO A 166 -21.63 -26.69 -12.67
CA PRO A 166 -20.53 -25.77 -12.90
C PRO A 166 -20.95 -24.31 -12.84
N ARG A 167 -20.24 -23.50 -12.04
CA ARG A 167 -20.52 -22.06 -11.82
C ARG A 167 -20.59 -21.24 -13.10
N ARG A 168 -19.84 -21.63 -14.13
CA ARG A 168 -19.85 -20.96 -15.45
C ARG A 168 -21.23 -20.92 -16.14
N LYS A 169 -22.18 -21.74 -15.70
CA LYS A 169 -23.57 -21.71 -16.21
C LYS A 169 -24.38 -20.52 -15.70
N GLU A 170 -23.92 -19.85 -14.64
CA GLU A 170 -24.63 -18.71 -14.03
C GLU A 170 -23.86 -17.40 -14.27
N PRO A 171 -24.09 -16.69 -15.39
CA PRO A 171 -23.32 -15.51 -15.77
C PRO A 171 -23.42 -14.36 -14.76
N LYS A 172 -24.51 -14.29 -14.00
CA LYS A 172 -24.69 -13.28 -12.95
C LYS A 172 -23.72 -13.45 -11.78
N LEU A 173 -23.39 -14.70 -11.42
CA LEU A 173 -22.38 -14.98 -10.39
C LEU A 173 -20.97 -14.60 -10.85
N ILE A 174 -20.66 -14.83 -12.13
CA ILE A 174 -19.39 -14.40 -12.73
C ILE A 174 -19.27 -12.87 -12.72
N GLN A 175 -20.32 -12.17 -13.16
CA GLN A 175 -20.37 -10.71 -13.11
C GLN A 175 -20.17 -10.18 -11.68
N ALA A 176 -20.70 -10.87 -10.68
CA ALA A 176 -20.60 -10.46 -9.27
C ALA A 176 -19.17 -10.58 -8.80
N ALA A 177 -18.57 -11.75 -9.05
CA ALA A 177 -17.19 -12.00 -8.69
C ALA A 177 -16.25 -10.99 -9.34
N ILE A 178 -16.45 -10.64 -10.62
CA ILE A 178 -15.66 -9.58 -11.29
C ILE A 178 -15.81 -8.25 -10.55
N ARG A 179 -17.04 -7.81 -10.24
CA ARG A 179 -17.29 -6.58 -9.48
C ARG A 179 -16.62 -6.62 -8.10
N ASP A 180 -16.70 -7.73 -7.39
CA ASP A 180 -16.12 -7.87 -6.06
C ASP A 180 -14.59 -7.76 -6.09
N ASN A 181 -13.94 -8.31 -7.13
CA ASN A 181 -12.51 -8.14 -7.37
C ASN A 181 -12.16 -6.66 -7.61
N PHE A 182 -12.90 -5.96 -8.48
CA PHE A 182 -12.69 -4.53 -8.73
C PHE A 182 -12.98 -3.65 -7.52
N ARG A 183 -14.00 -3.96 -6.72
CA ARG A 183 -14.32 -3.27 -5.46
C ARG A 183 -13.17 -3.42 -4.46
N SER A 184 -12.75 -4.66 -4.21
CA SER A 184 -11.64 -4.97 -3.30
C SER A 184 -10.32 -4.32 -3.74
N PHE A 185 -10.09 -4.25 -5.05
CA PHE A 185 -8.95 -3.54 -5.64
C PHE A 185 -9.03 -2.03 -5.41
N ALA A 186 -10.19 -1.41 -5.65
CA ALA A 186 -10.39 0.02 -5.44
C ALA A 186 -10.26 0.42 -3.96
N GLU A 187 -10.73 -0.41 -3.03
CA GLU A 187 -10.52 -0.24 -1.58
C GLU A 187 -9.03 -0.28 -1.22
N SER A 188 -8.25 -1.17 -1.84
CA SER A 188 -6.81 -1.20 -1.64
C SER A 188 -6.11 0.06 -2.19
N LEU A 189 -6.58 0.60 -3.32
CA LEU A 189 -6.10 1.90 -3.82
C LEU A 189 -6.45 3.06 -2.87
N GLN A 190 -7.63 3.03 -2.25
CA GLN A 190 -8.01 4.01 -1.23
C GLN A 190 -7.05 3.98 -0.03
N LEU A 191 -6.65 2.79 0.43
CA LEU A 191 -5.67 2.65 1.49
C LEU A 191 -4.32 3.29 1.11
N LEU A 192 -3.85 3.08 -0.12
CA LEU A 192 -2.61 3.69 -0.60
C LEU A 192 -2.70 5.23 -0.66
N GLU A 193 -3.84 5.79 -1.08
CA GLU A 193 -4.06 7.24 -1.03
C GLU A 193 -4.04 7.76 0.42
N ALA A 194 -4.65 7.03 1.36
CA ALA A 194 -4.61 7.41 2.79
C ALA A 194 -3.17 7.37 3.36
N MET A 195 -2.33 6.46 2.89
CA MET A 195 -0.90 6.42 3.26
C MET A 195 -0.13 7.63 2.74
N ILE A 196 -0.44 8.11 1.52
CA ILE A 196 0.14 9.34 0.98
C ILE A 196 -0.31 10.55 1.80
N GLN A 197 -1.62 10.64 2.10
CA GLN A 197 -2.20 11.75 2.85
C GLN A 197 -1.67 11.85 4.29
N SER A 198 -1.30 10.73 4.89
CA SER A 198 -0.68 10.67 6.22
C SER A 198 0.84 10.83 6.22
N GLU A 199 1.46 11.13 5.06
CA GLU A 199 2.91 11.22 4.86
C GLU A 199 3.67 9.95 5.25
N LEU A 200 2.98 8.81 5.31
CA LEU A 200 3.58 7.51 5.61
C LEU A 200 4.42 7.01 4.43
N VAL A 201 3.98 7.34 3.22
CA VAL A 201 4.62 7.01 1.95
C VAL A 201 4.58 8.22 1.05
N THR A 202 5.67 8.46 0.33
CA THR A 202 5.75 9.53 -0.66
C THR A 202 5.19 9.09 -2.02
N GLU A 203 4.75 10.04 -2.83
CA GLU A 203 4.28 9.76 -4.19
C GLU A 203 5.35 9.04 -5.04
N ASP A 204 6.61 9.45 -4.92
CA ASP A 204 7.73 8.85 -5.66
C ASP A 204 7.97 7.38 -5.28
N GLU A 205 7.73 6.99 -4.04
CA GLU A 205 7.88 5.60 -3.57
C GLU A 205 6.81 4.67 -4.17
N LEU A 206 5.59 5.18 -4.42
CA LEU A 206 4.48 4.41 -5.00
C LEU A 206 4.42 4.46 -6.54
N LYS A 207 5.06 5.45 -7.15
CA LYS A 207 5.13 5.65 -8.60
C LYS A 207 5.45 4.40 -9.42
N PRO A 208 6.48 3.57 -9.10
CA PRO A 208 6.79 2.39 -9.91
C PRO A 208 5.67 1.34 -9.92
N TYR A 209 4.79 1.35 -8.92
CA TYR A 209 3.68 0.39 -8.81
C TYR A 209 2.38 0.93 -9.41
N LEU A 210 2.07 2.20 -9.14
CA LEU A 210 0.79 2.79 -9.52
C LEU A 210 0.75 3.33 -10.94
N LYS A 211 1.88 3.87 -11.45
CA LYS A 211 1.90 4.42 -12.81
C LYS A 211 1.59 3.36 -13.88
N PRO A 212 2.26 2.18 -13.91
CA PRO A 212 1.95 1.15 -14.91
C PRO A 212 0.51 0.63 -14.78
N LEU A 213 0.01 0.56 -13.55
CA LEU A 213 -1.35 0.11 -13.26
C LEU A 213 -2.40 1.06 -13.86
N PHE A 214 -2.25 2.37 -13.68
CA PHE A 214 -3.16 3.33 -14.28
C PHE A 214 -3.01 3.40 -15.81
N GLU A 215 -1.80 3.20 -16.35
CA GLU A 215 -1.58 3.08 -17.81
C GLU A 215 -2.33 1.86 -18.37
N MET A 216 -2.33 0.73 -17.65
CA MET A 216 -3.09 -0.47 -18.03
C MET A 216 -4.60 -0.24 -18.00
N ILE A 217 -5.12 0.44 -16.96
CA ILE A 217 -6.53 0.85 -16.88
C ILE A 217 -6.89 1.74 -18.07
N ASP A 218 -6.03 2.71 -18.41
CA ASP A 218 -6.23 3.58 -19.56
C ASP A 218 -6.30 2.79 -20.88
N GLN A 219 -5.35 1.89 -21.10
CA GLN A 219 -5.33 1.04 -22.29
C GLN A 219 -6.59 0.17 -22.38
N ALA A 220 -7.01 -0.45 -21.28
CA ALA A 220 -8.23 -1.24 -21.23
C ALA A 220 -9.48 -0.40 -21.56
N SER A 221 -9.56 0.81 -21.02
CA SER A 221 -10.67 1.72 -21.31
C SER A 221 -10.75 2.16 -22.78
N LYS A 222 -9.61 2.28 -23.48
CA LYS A 222 -9.59 2.61 -24.90
C LYS A 222 -10.10 1.46 -25.77
N ARG A 223 -9.71 0.22 -25.45
CA ARG A 223 -10.19 -0.97 -26.17
C ARG A 223 -11.70 -1.11 -26.08
N GLU A 224 -12.25 -0.89 -24.88
CA GLU A 224 -13.71 -0.88 -24.69
C GLU A 224 -14.42 0.14 -25.60
N LEU A 225 -13.83 1.33 -25.80
CA LEU A 225 -14.39 2.35 -26.66
C LEU A 225 -14.34 1.99 -28.14
N ASP A 226 -13.25 1.34 -28.59
CA ASP A 226 -13.07 0.93 -30.00
C ASP A 226 -14.06 -0.17 -30.41
N GLU A 227 -14.48 -1.03 -29.48
CA GLU A 227 -15.51 -2.06 -29.74
C GLU A 227 -16.93 -1.50 -29.73
N SER A 228 -17.18 -0.41 -29.00
CA SER A 228 -18.49 0.22 -28.96
C SER A 228 -18.68 1.15 -30.16
N SER A 229 -19.59 0.79 -31.09
CA SER A 229 -19.92 1.62 -32.26
C SER A 229 -20.54 2.99 -31.92
N GLU A 230 -20.75 3.29 -30.64
CA GLU A 230 -21.30 4.55 -30.14
C GLU A 230 -20.20 5.40 -29.49
N SER A 231 -19.63 6.32 -30.27
CA SER A 231 -18.55 7.25 -29.90
C SER A 231 -18.81 8.13 -28.65
N GLU A 232 -20.00 8.10 -28.06
CA GLU A 232 -20.37 8.94 -26.91
C GLU A 232 -20.34 8.23 -25.56
N ARG A 233 -20.23 6.90 -25.54
CA ARG A 233 -20.26 6.12 -24.29
C ARG A 233 -18.99 6.37 -23.47
N CYS A 234 -19.17 6.44 -22.16
CA CYS A 234 -18.06 6.38 -21.23
C CYS A 234 -17.63 4.93 -21.06
N SER A 235 -16.33 4.69 -20.89
CA SER A 235 -15.83 3.37 -20.53
C SER A 235 -16.40 2.96 -19.17
N ASN A 236 -17.07 1.80 -19.12
CA ASN A 236 -17.60 1.22 -17.88
C ASN A 236 -16.47 0.99 -16.88
N ILE A 237 -15.26 0.66 -17.33
CA ILE A 237 -14.08 0.53 -16.46
C ILE A 237 -13.79 1.87 -15.76
N LEU A 238 -13.72 2.98 -16.51
CA LEU A 238 -13.46 4.30 -15.95
C LEU A 238 -14.59 4.78 -15.05
N THR A 239 -15.85 4.57 -15.47
CA THR A 239 -17.02 4.95 -14.68
C THR A 239 -17.09 4.15 -13.37
N TYR A 240 -16.82 2.85 -13.40
CA TYR A 240 -16.82 1.99 -12.21
C TYR A 240 -15.73 2.40 -11.21
N LEU A 241 -14.52 2.71 -11.69
CA LEU A 241 -13.41 3.17 -10.85
C LEU A 241 -13.51 4.65 -10.45
N GLY A 242 -14.52 5.38 -10.97
CA GLY A 242 -14.71 6.80 -10.74
C GLY A 242 -13.64 7.71 -11.34
N LEU A 243 -12.99 7.22 -12.39
CA LEU A 243 -12.01 7.94 -13.20
C LEU A 243 -12.65 8.72 -14.34
N ASP A 244 -13.93 8.47 -14.62
CA ASP A 244 -14.69 9.22 -15.60
C ASP A 244 -14.95 10.67 -15.13
N GLU A 245 -14.74 11.62 -16.03
CA GLU A 245 -14.98 13.04 -15.79
C GLU A 245 -16.47 13.38 -15.76
N LYS A 246 -17.31 12.61 -16.47
CA LYS A 246 -18.75 12.87 -16.58
C LYS A 246 -19.56 12.42 -15.35
N GLN A 247 -18.94 11.70 -14.41
CA GLN A 247 -19.64 11.17 -13.24
C GLN A 247 -19.99 12.30 -12.25
N THR A 248 -21.29 12.47 -11.98
CA THR A 248 -21.82 13.55 -11.13
C THR A 248 -21.53 13.34 -9.65
N GLU A 249 -21.59 12.10 -9.16
CA GLU A 249 -21.48 11.78 -7.73
C GLU A 249 -20.58 10.55 -7.51
N PRO A 250 -19.25 10.73 -7.46
CA PRO A 250 -18.35 9.63 -7.13
C PRO A 250 -18.46 9.24 -5.65
N THR A 251 -18.40 7.94 -5.37
CA THR A 251 -18.31 7.41 -4.00
C THR A 251 -17.00 7.84 -3.31
N THR A 252 -16.92 7.67 -1.98
CA THR A 252 -15.68 8.00 -1.23
C THR A 252 -14.46 7.23 -1.76
N VAL A 253 -14.63 5.94 -2.06
CA VAL A 253 -13.57 5.09 -2.66
C VAL A 253 -13.15 5.66 -4.01
N GLN A 254 -14.12 5.96 -4.88
CA GLN A 254 -13.88 6.54 -6.20
C GLN A 254 -13.16 7.89 -6.14
N LYS A 255 -13.50 8.76 -5.18
CA LYS A 255 -12.79 10.03 -4.97
C LYS A 255 -11.31 9.81 -4.64
N SER A 256 -11.01 8.84 -3.77
CA SER A 256 -9.63 8.47 -3.44
C SER A 256 -8.89 7.90 -4.65
N VAL A 257 -9.52 7.01 -5.42
CA VAL A 257 -8.95 6.45 -6.66
C VAL A 257 -8.67 7.55 -7.68
N LYS A 258 -9.59 8.51 -7.84
CA LYS A 258 -9.44 9.67 -8.73
C LYS A 258 -8.31 10.61 -8.29
N SER A 259 -8.20 10.89 -6.99
CA SER A 259 -7.09 11.67 -6.41
C SER A 259 -5.76 10.99 -6.71
N LEU A 260 -5.69 9.68 -6.47
CA LEU A 260 -4.50 8.88 -6.71
C LEU A 260 -4.12 8.88 -8.20
N ALA A 261 -5.08 8.65 -9.10
CA ALA A 261 -4.85 8.66 -10.54
C ALA A 261 -4.35 10.03 -11.04
N ALA A 262 -4.87 11.14 -10.51
CA ALA A 262 -4.46 12.48 -10.89
C ALA A 262 -2.97 12.76 -10.61
N ARG A 263 -2.40 12.15 -9.56
CA ARG A 263 -0.97 12.23 -9.23
C ARG A 263 -0.10 11.51 -10.26
N TYR A 264 -0.49 10.29 -10.64
CA TYR A 264 0.33 9.43 -11.50
C TYR A 264 0.06 9.57 -13.01
N GLN A 265 -1.04 10.23 -13.40
CA GLN A 265 -1.39 10.51 -14.80
C GLN A 265 -1.69 11.99 -15.08
N PRO A 266 -0.74 12.91 -14.84
CA PRO A 266 -0.97 14.35 -14.98
C PRO A 266 -1.31 14.79 -16.42
N THR A 267 -0.88 14.00 -17.41
CA THR A 267 -0.91 14.37 -18.83
C THR A 267 -2.33 14.43 -19.42
N ARG A 268 -3.31 13.71 -18.86
CA ARG A 268 -4.66 13.64 -19.45
C ARG A 268 -5.55 14.82 -19.05
N LEU A 269 -5.55 15.20 -17.77
CA LEU A 269 -6.30 16.35 -17.28
C LEU A 269 -5.78 17.66 -17.90
N SER A 270 -4.45 17.76 -18.07
CA SER A 270 -3.83 18.94 -18.68
C SER A 270 -4.20 19.14 -20.15
N VAL A 271 -4.27 18.09 -20.97
CA VAL A 271 -4.47 18.27 -22.42
C VAL A 271 -5.91 18.63 -22.76
N LYS A 272 -6.90 18.02 -22.09
CA LYS A 272 -8.30 18.42 -22.26
C LYS A 272 -8.57 19.81 -21.70
N PHE A 273 -8.00 20.16 -20.53
CA PHE A 273 -8.15 21.51 -19.98
C PHE A 273 -7.49 22.57 -20.87
N LYS A 274 -6.30 22.29 -21.42
CA LYS A 274 -5.66 23.17 -22.42
C LYS A 274 -6.48 23.27 -23.71
N LYS A 275 -7.10 22.19 -24.18
CA LYS A 275 -7.98 22.20 -25.36
C LYS A 275 -9.29 22.96 -25.10
N PHE A 276 -9.87 22.80 -23.91
CA PHE A 276 -11.04 23.55 -23.46
C PHE A 276 -10.75 25.05 -23.37
N LEU A 277 -9.66 25.45 -22.72
CA LEU A 277 -9.22 26.85 -22.68
C LEU A 277 -8.95 27.38 -24.09
N LYS A 278 -8.24 26.62 -24.93
CA LYS A 278 -7.96 27.04 -26.31
C LYS A 278 -9.25 27.27 -27.11
N ASN A 279 -10.27 26.43 -26.95
CA ASN A 279 -11.56 26.60 -27.64
C ASN A 279 -12.42 27.71 -27.03
N ALA A 280 -12.35 27.94 -25.72
CA ALA A 280 -13.07 29.02 -25.04
C ALA A 280 -12.53 30.41 -25.39
N PHE A 281 -11.22 30.53 -25.66
CA PHE A 281 -10.57 31.80 -26.00
C PHE A 281 -10.48 32.09 -27.51
N ILE A 282 -10.80 31.14 -28.40
CA ILE A 282 -10.83 31.38 -29.86
C ILE A 282 -12.17 31.98 -30.34
N ASN A 283 -13.23 31.89 -29.53
CA ASN A 283 -14.56 32.42 -29.85
C ASN A 283 -14.88 33.77 -29.15
N ILE A 284 -13.86 34.48 -28.66
CA ILE A 284 -13.94 35.86 -28.14
C ILE A 284 -13.12 36.75 -29.06
#